data_AF-A0A336L857-F1
#
_entry.id   AF-A0A336L857-F1
#
_cell.length_a   1.000
_cell.length_b   1.000
_cell.length_c   1.000
_cell.angle_alpha   90.00
_cell.angle_beta   90.00
_cell.angle_gamma   90.00
#
_symmetry.space_group_name_H-M   'P 1'
#
loop_
_entity.id
_entity.type
_entity.pdbx_description
1 polymer ?
#
loop_
_entity_poly.entity_id
_entity_poly.type
_entity_poly.pdbx_seq_one_letter_code
_entity_poly.pdbx_strand_id
1 'polypeptide(L)'
;MSQFKQVVTRNLKSYSKSLAEIDQQNSLDLMLQLLEYHTINGYCSEEKIDKAITLAPDSQEYFHEAFTGLMILSQLYLRSPKGFVKPQELLDAVTDLKIRPEFINEITQKLIELKETSNAEIERPLRLTSPQSITWRINISRQITDEMNFMRRTIVLQITTKNSKIETLVIPIAMFHKLRFQVASALKSIQNLEGRASMKI
;
A
#
# COMPACT_ATOMS: atom_id res chain seq x y z
N MET A 1 -28.94 0.74 10.68
CA MET A 1 -27.92 0.07 9.83
C MET A 1 -26.61 0.80 10.00
N SER A 2 -25.51 0.11 10.28
CA SER A 2 -24.17 0.73 10.32
C SER A 2 -23.82 1.33 8.94
N GLN A 3 -23.15 2.48 8.94
CA GLN A 3 -22.69 3.15 7.72
C GLN A 3 -21.73 2.25 6.93
N PHE A 4 -20.91 1.46 7.63
CA PHE A 4 -20.00 0.49 7.01
C PHE A 4 -20.78 -0.58 6.23
N LYS A 5 -21.82 -1.14 6.84
CA LYS A 5 -22.67 -2.16 6.23
C LYS A 5 -23.31 -1.67 4.92
N GLN A 6 -23.84 -0.44 4.90
CA GLN A 6 -24.40 0.16 3.68
C GLN A 6 -23.37 0.30 2.56
N VAL A 7 -22.14 0.71 2.90
CA VAL A 7 -21.04 0.84 1.93
C VAL A 7 -20.64 -0.53 1.39
N VAL A 8 -20.52 -1.55 2.24
CA VAL A 8 -20.20 -2.92 1.82
C VAL A 8 -21.28 -3.47 0.88
N THR A 9 -22.55 -3.43 1.28
CA THR A 9 -23.66 -3.91 0.45
C THR A 9 -23.73 -3.19 -0.89
N ARG A 10 -23.49 -1.87 -0.93
CA ARG A 10 -23.50 -1.10 -2.17
C ARG A 10 -22.39 -1.52 -3.14
N ASN A 11 -21.16 -1.73 -2.64
CA ASN A 11 -20.01 -2.04 -3.49
C ASN A 11 -19.92 -3.53 -3.88
N LEU A 12 -20.49 -4.43 -3.06
CA LEU A 12 -20.38 -5.87 -3.27
C LEU A 12 -21.65 -6.52 -3.85
N LYS A 13 -22.72 -5.76 -4.08
CA LYS A 13 -23.97 -6.28 -4.65
C LYS A 13 -23.78 -7.03 -5.97
N SER A 14 -22.87 -6.57 -6.82
CA SER A 14 -22.60 -7.22 -8.11
C SER A 14 -21.85 -8.55 -7.98
N TYR A 15 -21.12 -8.75 -6.87
CA TYR A 15 -20.29 -9.93 -6.62
C TYR A 15 -20.97 -10.96 -5.71
N SER A 16 -22.14 -10.65 -5.14
CA SER A 16 -22.82 -11.53 -4.18
C SER A 16 -23.22 -12.88 -4.76
N LYS A 17 -23.37 -13.00 -6.08
CA LYS A 17 -23.64 -14.27 -6.76
C LYS A 17 -22.37 -15.12 -6.77
N SER A 18 -21.29 -14.59 -7.31
CA SER A 18 -19.98 -15.27 -7.41
C SER A 18 -19.40 -15.62 -6.03
N LEU A 19 -19.67 -14.82 -5.00
CA LEU A 19 -19.32 -15.12 -3.60
C LEU A 19 -20.15 -16.25 -2.97
N ALA A 20 -21.39 -16.47 -3.43
CA ALA A 20 -22.24 -17.55 -2.96
C ALA A 20 -21.85 -18.90 -3.59
N GLU A 21 -21.31 -18.89 -4.80
CA GLU A 21 -20.83 -20.08 -5.53
C GLU A 21 -19.47 -20.62 -5.03
N ILE A 22 -18.88 -20.03 -3.98
CA ILE A 22 -17.67 -20.58 -3.37
C ILE A 22 -18.04 -21.86 -2.61
N ASP A 23 -17.94 -23.01 -3.28
CA ASP A 23 -18.39 -24.30 -2.76
C ASP A 23 -17.30 -25.13 -2.07
N GLN A 24 -16.03 -24.81 -2.26
CA GLN A 24 -14.92 -25.55 -1.66
C GLN A 24 -14.03 -24.70 -0.76
N GLN A 25 -13.63 -25.28 0.37
CA GLN A 25 -12.70 -24.68 1.33
C GLN A 25 -11.35 -24.35 0.67
N ASN A 26 -10.83 -25.25 -0.17
CA ASN A 26 -9.57 -25.05 -0.87
C ASN A 26 -9.58 -23.78 -1.75
N SER A 27 -10.69 -23.52 -2.46
CA SER A 27 -10.84 -22.29 -3.24
C SER A 27 -10.80 -21.04 -2.37
N LEU A 28 -11.43 -21.07 -1.20
CA LEU A 28 -11.41 -19.97 -0.24
C LEU A 28 -10.00 -19.76 0.33
N ASP A 29 -9.33 -20.81 0.75
CA ASP A 29 -7.99 -20.76 1.32
C ASP A 29 -7.00 -20.12 0.33
N LEU A 30 -7.07 -20.52 -0.94
CA LEU A 30 -6.27 -19.93 -2.02
C LEU A 30 -6.58 -18.44 -2.21
N MET A 31 -7.85 -18.05 -2.20
CA MET A 31 -8.25 -16.64 -2.29
C MET A 31 -7.75 -15.83 -1.09
N LEU A 32 -7.83 -16.36 0.14
CA LEU A 32 -7.35 -15.70 1.35
C LEU A 32 -5.83 -15.59 1.39
N GLN A 33 -5.10 -16.60 0.91
CA GLN A 33 -3.64 -16.54 0.76
C GLN A 33 -3.21 -15.48 -0.27
N LEU A 34 -3.91 -15.41 -1.41
CA LEU A 34 -3.68 -14.36 -2.40
C LEU A 34 -4.02 -12.96 -1.86
N LEU A 35 -5.07 -12.86 -1.05
CA LEU A 35 -5.49 -11.61 -0.40
C LEU A 35 -4.42 -11.11 0.58
N GLU A 36 -3.89 -12.02 1.41
CA GLU A 36 -2.78 -11.72 2.32
C GLU A 36 -1.53 -11.29 1.55
N TYR A 37 -1.15 -12.05 0.52
CA TYR A 37 -0.01 -11.73 -0.33
C TYR A 37 -0.16 -10.34 -0.98
N HIS A 38 -1.33 -10.03 -1.52
CA HIS A 38 -1.62 -8.73 -2.11
C HIS A 38 -1.57 -7.62 -1.06
N THR A 39 -2.10 -7.84 0.13
CA THR A 39 -2.13 -6.84 1.21
C THR A 39 -0.71 -6.48 1.67
N ILE A 40 0.19 -7.47 1.77
CA ILE A 40 1.58 -7.27 2.20
C ILE A 40 2.43 -6.67 1.08
N ASN A 41 2.32 -7.18 -0.15
CA ASN A 41 3.22 -6.79 -1.25
C ASN A 41 2.67 -5.65 -2.12
N GLY A 42 1.40 -5.29 -1.97
CA GLY A 42 0.71 -4.27 -2.75
C GLY A 42 0.37 -4.68 -4.19
N TYR A 43 0.79 -5.87 -4.64
CA TYR A 43 0.56 -6.37 -5.99
C TYR A 43 0.50 -7.90 -6.00
N CYS A 44 -0.34 -8.45 -6.88
CA CYS A 44 -0.41 -9.88 -7.16
C CYS A 44 -0.17 -10.10 -8.66
N SER A 45 0.85 -10.89 -9.02
CA SER A 45 1.16 -11.18 -10.42
C SER A 45 0.10 -12.08 -11.04
N GLU A 46 -0.24 -11.84 -12.31
CA GLU A 46 -1.18 -12.64 -13.10
C GLU A 46 -0.85 -14.14 -13.04
N GLU A 47 0.42 -14.52 -13.20
CA GLU A 47 0.87 -15.92 -13.07
C GLU A 47 0.51 -16.61 -11.74
N LYS A 48 0.41 -15.86 -10.64
CA LYS A 48 0.04 -16.43 -9.32
C LYS A 48 -1.46 -16.62 -9.20
N ILE A 49 -2.23 -15.72 -9.80
CA ILE A 49 -3.68 -15.81 -9.88
C ILE A 49 -4.04 -17.01 -10.76
N ASP A 50 -3.41 -17.13 -11.93
CA ASP A 50 -3.63 -18.25 -12.85
C ASP A 50 -3.25 -19.59 -12.22
N LYS A 51 -2.14 -19.64 -11.47
CA LYS A 51 -1.76 -20.84 -10.70
C LYS A 51 -2.82 -21.21 -9.66
N ALA A 52 -3.36 -20.24 -8.92
CA ALA A 52 -4.42 -20.50 -7.95
C ALA A 52 -5.70 -21.00 -8.62
N ILE A 53 -6.06 -20.46 -9.79
CA ILE A 53 -7.21 -20.90 -10.60
C ILE A 53 -7.02 -22.33 -11.09
N THR A 54 -5.81 -22.71 -11.53
CA THR A 54 -5.52 -24.10 -11.90
C THR A 54 -5.59 -25.07 -10.73
N LEU A 55 -5.33 -24.60 -9.51
CA LEU A 55 -5.43 -25.39 -8.28
C LEU A 55 -6.85 -25.44 -7.69
N ALA A 56 -7.77 -24.62 -8.22
CA ALA A 56 -9.17 -24.55 -7.83
C ALA A 56 -10.09 -24.78 -9.05
N PRO A 57 -10.09 -25.99 -9.65
CA PRO A 57 -10.82 -26.29 -10.89
C PRO A 57 -12.33 -26.08 -10.78
N ASP A 58 -12.90 -26.29 -9.59
CA ASP A 58 -14.34 -26.22 -9.35
C ASP A 58 -14.88 -24.79 -9.24
N SER A 59 -14.00 -23.79 -9.12
CA SER A 59 -14.39 -22.39 -8.96
C SER A 59 -13.88 -21.49 -10.09
N GLN A 60 -13.31 -22.05 -11.17
CA GLN A 60 -12.63 -21.27 -12.21
C GLN A 60 -13.52 -20.19 -12.84
N GLU A 61 -14.79 -20.48 -13.08
CA GLU A 61 -15.74 -19.56 -13.71
C GLU A 61 -16.00 -18.32 -12.85
N TYR A 62 -16.02 -18.48 -11.52
CA TYR A 62 -16.38 -17.42 -10.58
C TYR A 62 -15.18 -16.90 -9.77
N PHE A 63 -13.99 -17.49 -9.94
CA PHE A 63 -12.82 -17.22 -9.10
C PHE A 63 -12.41 -15.74 -9.14
N HIS A 64 -12.30 -15.17 -10.33
CA HIS A 64 -11.90 -13.78 -10.50
C HIS A 64 -12.89 -12.81 -9.86
N GLU A 65 -14.18 -13.06 -10.04
CA GLU A 65 -15.25 -12.20 -9.51
C GLU A 65 -15.36 -12.32 -7.98
N ALA A 66 -15.30 -13.55 -7.46
CA ALA A 66 -15.30 -13.81 -6.02
C ALA A 66 -14.06 -13.20 -5.35
N PHE A 67 -12.87 -13.40 -5.91
CA PHE A 67 -11.62 -12.82 -5.41
C PHE A 67 -11.66 -11.29 -5.45
N THR A 68 -12.19 -10.70 -6.53
CA THR A 68 -12.38 -9.25 -6.63
C THR A 68 -13.33 -8.74 -5.54
N GLY A 69 -14.41 -9.46 -5.26
CA GLY A 69 -15.32 -9.15 -4.15
C GLY A 69 -14.62 -9.17 -2.80
N LEU A 70 -13.83 -10.21 -2.50
CA LEU A 70 -13.04 -10.32 -1.27
C LEU A 70 -11.97 -9.22 -1.16
N MET A 71 -11.34 -8.85 -2.27
CA MET A 71 -10.39 -7.76 -2.35
C MET A 71 -11.03 -6.40 -2.06
N ILE A 72 -12.21 -6.14 -2.61
CA ILE A 72 -12.94 -4.89 -2.33
C ILE A 72 -13.36 -4.85 -0.85
N LEU A 73 -13.87 -5.98 -0.32
CA LEU A 73 -14.24 -6.12 1.08
C LEU A 73 -13.03 -5.81 2.00
N SER A 74 -11.88 -6.43 1.73
CA SER A 74 -10.67 -6.23 2.52
C SER A 74 -10.21 -4.78 2.47
N GLN A 75 -10.19 -4.16 1.29
CA GLN A 75 -9.81 -2.76 1.15
C GLN A 75 -10.74 -1.81 1.92
N LEU A 76 -12.06 -2.05 1.90
CA LEU A 76 -13.03 -1.25 2.66
C LEU A 76 -12.77 -1.37 4.17
N TYR A 77 -12.48 -2.58 4.66
CA TYR A 77 -12.24 -2.81 6.08
C TYR A 77 -10.87 -2.29 6.55
N LEU A 78 -9.81 -2.55 5.79
CA LEU A 78 -8.43 -2.16 6.11
C LEU A 78 -8.25 -0.63 6.07
N ARG A 79 -8.92 0.07 5.14
CA ARG A 79 -8.88 1.55 5.06
C ARG A 79 -9.76 2.23 6.11
N SER A 80 -10.63 1.49 6.81
CA SER A 80 -11.48 2.07 7.86
C SER A 80 -10.64 2.37 9.12
N PRO A 81 -10.80 3.56 9.74
CA PRO A 81 -10.04 3.92 10.95
C PRO A 81 -10.14 2.85 12.06
N LYS A 82 -9.11 2.76 12.92
CA LYS A 82 -9.15 1.89 14.10
C LYS A 82 -10.38 2.23 14.96
N GLY A 83 -11.12 1.19 15.38
CA GLY A 83 -12.32 1.33 16.20
C GLY A 83 -13.58 1.81 15.47
N PHE A 84 -13.50 2.19 14.19
CA PHE A 84 -14.68 2.65 13.43
C PHE A 84 -15.66 1.52 13.08
N VAL A 85 -15.14 0.32 12.82
CA VAL A 85 -15.93 -0.88 12.50
C VAL A 85 -15.78 -1.86 13.65
N LYS A 86 -16.89 -2.17 14.33
CA LYS A 86 -16.91 -3.21 15.37
C LYS A 86 -16.84 -4.60 14.72
N PRO A 87 -16.22 -5.61 15.36
CA PRO A 87 -16.18 -6.97 14.83
C PRO A 87 -17.57 -7.52 14.46
N GLN A 88 -18.58 -7.18 15.25
CA GLN A 88 -19.96 -7.60 15.03
C GLN A 88 -20.60 -6.92 13.81
N GLU A 89 -20.24 -5.66 13.51
CA GLU A 89 -20.68 -4.97 12.30
C GLU A 89 -20.02 -5.54 11.05
N LEU A 90 -18.77 -6.02 11.16
CA LEU A 90 -18.09 -6.73 10.07
C LEU A 90 -18.79 -8.07 9.81
N LEU A 91 -19.06 -8.85 10.86
CA LEU A 91 -19.77 -10.12 10.74
C LEU A 91 -21.16 -9.95 10.12
N ASP A 92 -21.92 -8.95 10.56
CA ASP A 92 -23.23 -8.61 10.00
C ASP A 92 -23.15 -8.16 8.53
N ALA A 93 -22.04 -7.54 8.12
CA ALA A 93 -21.83 -7.09 6.74
C ALA A 93 -21.44 -8.26 5.82
N VAL A 94 -20.62 -9.19 6.30
CA VAL A 94 -20.22 -10.40 5.55
C VAL A 94 -21.40 -11.37 5.42
N THR A 95 -22.24 -11.49 6.46
CA THR A 95 -23.44 -12.33 6.43
C THR A 95 -24.43 -11.89 5.35
N ASP A 96 -24.57 -10.59 5.12
CA ASP A 96 -25.44 -10.05 4.06
C ASP A 96 -24.94 -10.33 2.63
N LEU A 97 -23.69 -10.77 2.46
CA LEU A 97 -23.09 -11.07 1.16
C LEU A 97 -23.51 -12.44 0.60
N LYS A 98 -24.38 -13.18 1.31
CA LYS A 98 -24.85 -14.52 0.94
C LYS A 98 -23.71 -15.55 0.78
N ILE A 99 -22.58 -15.30 1.43
CA ILE A 99 -21.50 -16.27 1.55
C ILE A 99 -22.00 -17.44 2.42
N ARG A 100 -21.53 -18.65 2.13
CA ARG A 100 -21.88 -19.82 2.95
C ARG A 100 -21.46 -19.59 4.41
N PRO A 101 -22.33 -19.92 5.38
CA PRO A 101 -22.13 -19.55 6.79
C PRO A 101 -20.85 -20.12 7.40
N GLU A 102 -20.39 -21.26 6.87
CA GLU A 102 -19.15 -21.95 7.25
C GLU A 102 -17.91 -21.06 7.07
N PHE A 103 -17.92 -20.18 6.05
CA PHE A 103 -16.78 -19.36 5.65
C PHE A 103 -16.78 -17.95 6.23
N ILE A 104 -17.93 -17.50 6.75
CA ILE A 104 -18.10 -16.13 7.26
C ILE A 104 -17.11 -15.85 8.39
N ASN A 105 -16.98 -16.78 9.33
CA ASN A 105 -16.10 -16.61 10.48
C ASN A 105 -14.63 -16.55 10.06
N GLU A 106 -14.22 -17.42 9.15
CA GLU A 106 -12.84 -17.47 8.69
C GLU A 106 -12.43 -16.20 7.93
N ILE A 107 -13.28 -15.74 7.00
CA ILE A 107 -13.05 -14.47 6.28
C ILE A 107 -12.96 -13.32 7.29
N THR A 108 -13.87 -13.28 8.26
CA THR A 108 -13.92 -12.22 9.27
C THR A 108 -12.65 -12.21 10.13
N GLN A 109 -12.21 -13.38 10.62
CA GLN A 109 -10.97 -13.52 11.38
C GLN A 109 -9.76 -13.09 10.56
N LYS A 110 -9.64 -13.58 9.32
CA LYS A 110 -8.52 -13.23 8.45
C LYS A 110 -8.44 -11.73 8.17
N LEU A 111 -9.57 -11.07 7.96
CA LEU A 111 -9.62 -9.61 7.79
C LEU A 111 -9.18 -8.85 9.04
N ILE A 112 -9.55 -9.34 10.24
CA ILE A 112 -9.11 -8.76 11.51
C ILE A 112 -7.60 -8.92 11.67
N GLU A 113 -7.06 -10.12 11.46
CA GLU A 113 -5.62 -10.40 11.52
C GLU A 113 -4.81 -9.52 10.55
N LEU A 114 -5.27 -9.39 9.30
CA LEU A 114 -4.64 -8.52 8.30
C LEU A 114 -4.65 -7.05 8.74
N LYS A 115 -5.73 -6.59 9.38
CA LYS A 115 -5.83 -5.23 9.90
C LYS A 115 -4.88 -5.01 11.06
N GLU A 116 -4.76 -5.97 11.97
CA GLU A 116 -3.81 -5.91 13.09
C GLU A 116 -2.37 -5.91 12.60
N THR A 117 -2.03 -6.76 11.64
CA THR A 117 -0.70 -6.85 11.02
C THR A 117 -0.33 -5.55 10.31
N SER A 118 -1.23 -5.02 9.49
CA SER A 118 -1.03 -3.74 8.79
C SER A 118 -0.85 -2.58 9.76
N ASN A 119 -1.65 -2.53 10.82
CA ASN A 119 -1.52 -1.51 11.85
C ASN A 119 -0.22 -1.64 12.65
N ALA A 120 0.22 -2.85 12.96
CA ALA A 120 1.49 -3.09 13.63
C ALA A 120 2.68 -2.66 12.76
N GLU A 121 2.59 -2.78 11.43
CA GLU A 121 3.61 -2.25 10.51
C GLU A 121 3.62 -0.72 10.42
N ILE A 122 2.45 -0.07 10.47
CA ILE A 122 2.35 1.40 10.51
C ILE A 122 2.86 1.95 11.85
N GLU A 123 2.62 1.24 12.96
CA GLU A 123 3.07 1.60 14.31
C GLU A 123 4.52 1.23 14.58
N ARG A 124 5.14 0.39 13.74
CA ARG A 124 6.61 0.34 13.71
C ARG A 124 7.06 1.73 13.28
N PRO A 125 7.83 2.45 14.11
CA PRO A 125 8.39 3.72 13.68
C PRO A 125 9.14 3.41 12.39
N LEU A 126 8.69 3.99 11.27
CA LEU A 126 9.42 3.99 10.02
C LEU A 126 10.84 4.36 10.41
N ARG A 127 11.74 3.38 10.42
CA ARG A 127 13.16 3.59 10.68
C ARG A 127 13.72 4.23 9.43
N LEU A 128 13.24 5.44 9.13
CA LEU A 128 13.94 6.37 8.28
C LEU A 128 15.30 6.49 8.94
N THR A 129 16.31 5.94 8.27
CA THR A 129 17.70 6.09 8.66
C THR A 129 18.01 7.57 8.48
N SER A 130 17.68 8.37 9.49
CA SER A 130 18.01 9.79 9.47
C SER A 130 19.52 9.89 9.29
N PRO A 131 20.01 10.62 8.28
CA PRO A 131 21.43 10.80 8.11
C PRO A 131 21.98 11.43 9.38
N GLN A 132 23.12 10.92 9.85
CA GLN A 132 23.79 11.45 11.03
C GLN A 132 24.33 12.86 10.76
N SER A 133 24.84 13.10 9.55
CA SER A 133 25.21 14.42 9.08
C SER A 133 25.12 14.52 7.56
N ILE A 134 24.88 15.73 7.08
CA ILE A 134 24.92 16.07 5.65
C ILE A 134 25.85 17.28 5.51
N THR A 135 26.88 17.17 4.70
CA THR A 135 27.77 18.28 4.33
C THR A 135 27.72 18.50 2.82
N TRP A 136 27.87 19.74 2.37
CA TRP A 136 27.85 20.07 0.94
C TRP A 136 28.92 21.08 0.58
N ARG A 137 29.38 21.03 -0.67
CA ARG A 137 30.29 22.01 -1.27
C ARG A 137 29.98 22.22 -2.74
N ILE A 138 30.37 23.38 -3.28
CA ILE A 138 30.27 23.67 -4.71
C ILE A 138 31.67 23.54 -5.32
N ASN A 139 31.77 22.70 -6.35
CA ASN A 139 32.96 22.57 -7.16
C ASN A 139 32.78 23.39 -8.46
N ILE A 140 33.79 24.16 -8.80
CA ILE A 140 33.88 24.89 -10.07
C ILE A 140 35.08 24.32 -10.81
N SER A 141 34.84 23.54 -11.85
CA SER A 141 35.89 22.96 -12.70
C SER A 141 35.90 23.63 -14.06
N ARG A 142 37.09 23.94 -14.57
CA ARG A 142 37.29 24.43 -15.93
C ARG A 142 37.40 23.21 -16.85
N GLN A 143 36.47 23.05 -17.79
CA GLN A 143 36.63 22.08 -18.86
C GLN A 143 37.07 22.83 -20.12
N ILE A 144 38.23 22.44 -20.64
CA ILE A 144 38.76 22.93 -21.91
C ILE A 144 38.53 21.80 -22.90
N THR A 145 37.67 22.04 -23.87
CA THR A 145 37.49 21.21 -25.07
C THR A 145 37.97 22.02 -26.27
N ASP A 146 38.45 21.37 -27.33
CA ASP A 146 39.14 22.01 -28.48
C ASP A 146 38.39 23.19 -29.12
N GLU A 147 37.06 23.28 -28.92
CA GLU A 147 36.21 24.31 -29.55
C GLU A 147 35.56 25.29 -28.56
N MET A 148 35.50 25.02 -27.25
CA MET A 148 34.87 25.91 -26.27
C MET A 148 35.46 25.76 -24.86
N ASN A 149 35.59 26.89 -24.16
CA ASN A 149 35.99 26.97 -22.76
C ASN A 149 34.73 27.21 -21.91
N PHE A 150 34.31 26.24 -21.09
CA PHE A 150 33.17 26.45 -20.18
C PHE A 150 33.49 26.01 -18.75
N MET A 151 32.98 26.80 -17.79
CA MET A 151 33.06 26.50 -16.37
C MET A 151 31.92 25.56 -15.99
N ARG A 152 32.26 24.33 -15.60
CA ARG A 152 31.31 23.37 -15.08
C ARG A 152 31.20 23.53 -13.57
N ARG A 153 29.98 23.84 -13.12
CA ARG A 153 29.64 23.94 -11.70
C ARG A 153 28.90 22.69 -11.27
N THR A 154 29.37 22.04 -10.22
CA THR A 154 28.73 20.86 -9.62
C THR A 154 28.62 21.03 -8.11
N ILE A 155 27.59 20.44 -7.53
CA ILE A 155 27.39 20.40 -6.09
C ILE A 155 27.78 19.01 -5.62
N VAL A 156 28.67 18.93 -4.64
CA VAL A 156 29.05 17.67 -4.01
C VAL A 156 28.36 17.60 -2.66
N LEU A 157 27.55 16.57 -2.47
CA LEU A 157 26.84 16.27 -1.24
C LEU A 157 27.47 15.04 -0.59
N GLN A 158 27.81 15.12 0.69
CA GLN A 158 28.29 14.00 1.47
C GLN A 158 27.30 13.70 2.58
N ILE A 159 26.87 12.45 2.66
CA ILE A 159 25.88 11.97 3.61
C ILE A 159 26.56 10.94 4.50
N THR A 160 26.64 11.25 5.80
CA THR A 160 27.10 10.30 6.81
C THR A 160 25.89 9.58 7.36
N THR A 161 25.82 8.27 7.13
CA THR A 161 24.78 7.42 7.73
C THR A 161 25.13 7.08 9.18
N LYS A 162 24.14 6.63 9.97
CA LYS A 162 24.37 6.21 11.38
C LYS A 162 25.40 5.08 11.54
N ASN A 163 25.66 4.33 10.47
CA ASN A 163 26.67 3.27 10.44
C ASN A 163 28.07 3.84 10.11
N SER A 164 28.28 5.15 10.20
CA SER A 164 29.49 5.86 9.78
C SER A 164 29.90 5.67 8.32
N LYS A 165 29.01 5.10 7.47
CA LYS A 165 29.22 5.01 6.03
C LYS A 165 28.99 6.38 5.41
N ILE A 166 29.97 6.87 4.66
CA ILE A 166 29.92 8.14 3.94
C ILE A 166 29.54 7.86 2.48
N GLU A 167 28.45 8.45 2.03
CA GLU A 167 28.01 8.40 0.64
C GLU A 167 28.20 9.78 0.00
N THR A 168 28.87 9.84 -1.15
CA THR A 168 29.15 11.10 -1.86
C THR A 168 28.40 11.14 -3.19
N LEU A 169 27.62 12.20 -3.39
CA LEU A 169 26.82 12.44 -4.59
C LEU A 169 27.33 13.70 -5.29
N VAL A 170 27.57 13.61 -6.60
CA VAL A 170 27.94 14.77 -7.42
C VAL A 170 26.75 15.15 -8.30
N ILE A 171 26.20 16.32 -8.04
CA ILE A 171 24.93 16.78 -8.61
C ILE A 171 25.22 17.95 -9.57
N PRO A 172 24.92 17.83 -10.86
CA PRO A 172 24.93 18.97 -11.78
C PRO A 172 23.89 20.02 -11.36
N ILE A 173 24.15 21.30 -11.63
CA ILE A 173 23.21 22.40 -11.29
C ILE A 173 21.78 22.14 -11.79
N ALA A 174 21.62 21.64 -13.01
CA ALA A 174 20.29 21.34 -13.57
C ALA A 174 19.51 20.32 -12.71
N MET A 175 20.20 19.27 -12.24
CA MET A 175 19.61 18.26 -11.36
C MET A 175 19.34 18.81 -9.96
N PHE A 176 20.19 19.73 -9.48
CA PHE A 176 19.96 20.38 -8.19
C PHE A 176 18.70 21.24 -8.19
N HIS A 177 18.42 21.98 -9.27
CA HIS A 177 17.16 22.74 -9.38
C HIS A 177 15.94 21.82 -9.37
N LYS A 178 16.01 20.67 -10.06
CA LYS A 178 14.96 19.66 -10.02
C LYS A 178 14.75 19.11 -8.61
N LEU A 179 15.84 18.76 -7.92
CA LEU A 179 15.79 18.30 -6.53
C LEU A 179 15.16 19.35 -5.61
N ARG A 180 15.57 20.61 -5.73
CA ARG A 180 15.00 21.73 -4.94
C ARG A 180 13.49 21.85 -5.13
N PHE A 181 13.03 21.77 -6.38
CA PHE A 181 11.61 21.81 -6.70
C PHE A 181 10.85 20.62 -6.08
N GLN A 182 11.39 19.41 -6.21
CA GLN A 182 10.75 18.21 -5.65
C GLN A 182 10.67 18.25 -4.12
N VAL A 183 11.75 18.68 -3.45
CA VAL A 183 11.75 18.86 -1.99
C VAL A 183 10.71 19.90 -1.57
N ALA A 184 10.65 21.05 -2.25
CA ALA A 184 9.65 22.08 -1.94
C ALA A 184 8.21 21.57 -2.16
N SER A 185 7.96 20.78 -3.20
CA SER A 185 6.66 20.18 -3.46
C SER A 185 6.27 19.15 -2.38
N ALA A 186 7.22 18.35 -1.92
CA ALA A 186 7.02 17.40 -0.83
C ALA A 186 6.69 18.14 0.49
N LEU A 187 7.47 19.17 0.83
CA LEU A 187 7.20 20.01 2.01
C LEU A 187 5.83 20.67 1.95
N LYS A 188 5.43 21.22 0.79
CA LYS A 188 4.08 21.77 0.60
C LYS A 188 2.99 20.72 0.80
N SER A 189 3.22 19.50 0.35
CA SER A 189 2.27 18.39 0.51
C SER A 189 2.14 17.99 1.99
N ILE A 190 3.26 17.92 2.72
CA ILE A 190 3.28 17.69 4.17
C ILE A 190 2.53 18.79 4.91
N GLN A 191 2.81 20.06 4.59
CA GLN A 191 2.13 21.21 5.19
C GLN A 191 0.62 21.19 4.94
N ASN A 192 0.18 20.81 3.74
CA ASN A 192 -1.23 20.67 3.41
C ASN A 192 -1.89 19.52 4.18
N LEU A 193 -1.16 18.43 4.47
CA LEU A 193 -1.65 17.32 5.29
C LEU A 193 -1.79 17.73 6.75
N GLU A 194 -0.78 18.43 7.30
CA GLU A 194 -0.82 18.97 8.66
C GLU A 194 -1.97 19.97 8.85
N GLY A 195 -2.17 20.89 7.89
CA GLY A 195 -3.26 21.85 7.91
C GLY A 195 -4.67 21.22 7.79
N ARG A 196 -4.78 20.00 7.26
CA ARG A 196 -6.05 19.24 7.24
C ARG A 196 -6.29 18.49 8.55
N ALA A 197 -5.23 18.09 9.25
CA ALA A 197 -5.34 17.42 10.55
C ALA A 197 -5.82 18.37 11.65
N SER A 198 -5.47 19.66 11.57
CA SER A 198 -5.92 20.69 12.52
C SER A 198 -7.38 21.16 12.32
N MET A 199 -8.05 20.79 11.22
CA MET A 199 -9.48 21.06 11.01
C MET A 199 -10.41 19.97 11.55
N LYS A 200 -9.89 19.07 12.40
CA LYS A 200 -10.70 18.11 13.17
C LYS A 200 -10.35 18.23 14.66
N ILE A 201 -10.80 19.32 15.27
CA ILE A 201 -11.07 19.42 16.71
C ILE A 201 -12.44 20.07 16.85
#